data_AF-A0A1H8GHQ0-F1
#
_entry.id   AF-A0A1H8GHQ0-F1
#
_cell.length_a   1.000
_cell.length_b   1.000
_cell.length_c   1.000
_cell.angle_alpha   90.00
_cell.angle_beta   90.00
_cell.angle_gamma   90.00
#
_symmetry.space_group_name_H-M   'P 1'
#
loop_
_entity.id
_entity.type
_entity.pdbx_description
1 polymer ?
#
loop_
_entity_poly.entity_id
_entity_poly.type
_entity_poly.pdbx_seq_one_letter_code
_entity_poly.pdbx_strand_id
1 'polypeptide(L)'
;MTTTTLAGFRVTYSSGAPSAVAATTMTIVTSDSFSFKYTLDAPNINDYSSITVPAAGITGSAPALTINGTQVNLDTQASIAQIGWSDDTGDKYTLMLKVTMSGVDYFFEMAGDALPAFANLAAYEAFLAGSFASSDVDTWEPTTMKPGQAVRPELMTSFDSETEHDLIVGNASFNDWTTKTLDTGLGNDSVTGTENADLIDLGDGADTVNGLGGNDRLDGEAGNDTILGGAGLDTISGGLGNDIIQGGDDADRISGAEGADSIDGDAGADFIDAGAGNDAVDGGADADTVSGGTGNDVLIGNTGDDSLNGAAGDDTLTGGDGADKASGGAGNDLITGGLGNDTLSGGANNDSISGDDGNDVLKGDSGADTMSGGIGDDTLSGGSDADQMQGDDGNDVLNGDGGNDTLNANDGNDKVVGGLGDDSMTGGAGTDTMNGSAGNDSIHGGNDADTVIGGAGVDTLNGGNGDDVLTGSSGADTFVLDFNAGSDTITDFTKDVDLIAIDLDYGVSSYAEVRAHTVVDGNDLVVTFDNGDTLTLINTKLSALSDGLIFF
;
A
#
# COMPACT_ATOMS: atom_id res chain seq x y z
N MET A 1 0.48 79.77 -18.17
CA MET A 1 1.58 80.30 -19.00
C MET A 1 2.56 81.04 -18.10
N THR A 2 3.83 81.04 -18.53
CA THR A 2 5.07 81.58 -17.92
C THR A 2 5.61 80.87 -16.70
N THR A 3 6.51 79.91 -16.95
CA THR A 3 7.59 79.49 -16.05
C THR A 3 8.52 80.67 -15.77
N THR A 4 8.96 80.84 -14.53
CA THR A 4 10.10 81.71 -14.22
C THR A 4 11.02 80.98 -13.24
N THR A 5 12.19 80.58 -13.74
CA THR A 5 13.27 80.01 -12.93
C THR A 5 14.10 81.16 -12.37
N LEU A 6 14.22 81.25 -11.05
CA LEU A 6 15.20 82.10 -10.39
C LEU A 6 16.32 81.22 -9.84
N ALA A 7 17.47 81.25 -10.51
CA ALA A 7 18.72 80.69 -10.03
C ALA A 7 19.69 81.82 -9.66
N GLY A 8 20.43 81.62 -8.57
CA GLY A 8 21.55 82.48 -8.18
C GLY A 8 21.24 83.52 -7.11
N PHE A 9 21.14 83.10 -5.84
CA PHE A 9 21.45 83.99 -4.72
C PHE A 9 22.38 83.30 -3.72
N ARG A 10 23.53 83.93 -3.48
CA ARG A 10 24.39 83.68 -2.31
C ARG A 10 23.92 84.60 -1.19
N VAL A 11 23.65 84.03 -0.02
CA VAL A 11 23.50 84.83 1.20
C VAL A 11 24.84 84.85 1.93
N THR A 12 25.51 86.00 1.88
CA THR A 12 26.63 86.34 2.77
C THR A 12 26.09 87.10 3.97
N TYR A 13 26.54 86.73 5.18
CA TYR A 13 26.17 87.41 6.41
C TYR A 13 27.03 88.67 6.62
N SER A 14 26.39 89.80 6.88
CA SER A 14 27.03 90.98 7.42
C SER A 14 27.12 90.86 8.94
N SER A 15 28.29 90.45 9.44
CA SER A 15 28.72 90.44 10.86
C SER A 15 27.98 89.51 11.85
N GLY A 16 28.71 88.51 12.36
CA GLY A 16 28.45 87.82 13.62
C GLY A 16 27.36 86.74 13.59
N ALA A 17 27.70 85.52 14.00
CA ALA A 17 26.78 84.37 14.05
C ALA A 17 25.66 84.58 15.09
N PRO A 18 24.37 84.53 14.71
CA PRO A 18 23.29 84.34 15.67
C PRO A 18 23.12 82.83 15.94
N SER A 19 23.26 82.43 17.20
CA SER A 19 23.07 81.05 17.69
C SER A 19 21.61 80.61 17.78
N ALA A 20 20.66 81.45 17.36
CA ALA A 20 19.29 81.07 17.04
C ALA A 20 18.59 82.25 16.33
N VAL A 21 18.00 82.01 15.16
CA VAL A 21 16.93 82.86 14.63
C VAL A 21 15.64 82.08 14.82
N ALA A 22 14.90 82.42 15.88
CA ALA A 22 13.50 82.05 16.01
C ALA A 22 12.68 83.04 15.17
N ALA A 23 12.35 82.66 13.94
CA ALA A 23 11.26 83.27 13.19
C ALA A 23 10.05 82.33 13.30
N THR A 24 9.15 82.69 14.22
CA THR A 24 7.84 82.10 14.41
C THR A 24 6.97 82.44 13.21
N THR A 25 6.50 81.40 12.51
CA THR A 25 5.55 81.40 11.37
C THR A 25 6.01 82.01 10.04
N MET A 26 6.22 81.12 9.06
CA MET A 26 5.99 81.39 7.64
C MET A 26 4.80 80.53 7.21
N THR A 27 3.67 81.15 6.90
CA THR A 27 2.50 80.45 6.38
C THR A 27 2.63 80.34 4.86
N ILE A 28 2.80 79.11 4.37
CA ILE A 28 2.70 78.79 2.94
C ILE A 28 1.44 77.94 2.79
N VAL A 29 0.47 78.45 2.03
CA VAL A 29 -0.71 77.69 1.61
C VAL A 29 -0.47 77.25 0.17
N THR A 30 -0.22 75.97 -0.04
CA THR A 30 -0.22 75.35 -1.38
C THR A 30 -0.89 73.98 -1.29
N SER A 31 -1.64 73.64 -2.34
CA SER A 31 -2.54 72.48 -2.42
C SER A 31 -1.86 71.14 -2.68
N ASP A 32 -0.55 71.11 -2.87
CA ASP A 32 0.15 69.90 -3.28
C ASP A 32 1.46 69.74 -2.50
N SER A 33 1.75 68.48 -2.16
CA SER A 33 2.79 67.97 -1.28
C SER A 33 4.16 68.65 -1.45
N PHE A 34 4.80 69.00 -0.33
CA PHE A 34 6.22 69.31 -0.30
C PHE A 34 6.91 68.52 0.82
N SER A 35 8.09 68.00 0.54
CA SER A 35 8.95 67.25 1.47
C SER A 35 10.17 68.09 1.87
N PHE A 36 10.64 67.91 3.10
CA PHE A 36 11.93 68.44 3.57
C PHE A 36 12.96 67.33 3.55
N LYS A 37 14.20 67.64 3.14
CA LYS A 37 15.37 66.78 3.26
C LYS A 37 16.14 67.19 4.52
N TYR A 38 16.44 66.24 5.39
CA TYR A 38 17.49 66.40 6.40
C TYR A 38 18.60 65.40 6.08
N THR A 39 19.83 65.77 6.41
CA THR A 39 21.00 64.89 6.35
C THR A 39 21.59 64.84 7.75
N LEU A 40 21.80 63.64 8.30
CA LEU A 40 22.62 63.44 9.50
C LEU A 40 24.01 63.04 9.03
N ASP A 41 25.00 63.86 9.33
CA ASP A 41 26.40 63.45 9.18
C ASP A 41 26.74 62.53 10.36
N ALA A 42 26.80 61.22 10.11
CA ALA A 42 27.49 60.30 11.00
C ALA A 42 29.00 60.61 10.93
N PRO A 43 29.70 60.89 12.06
CA PRO A 43 31.08 61.32 12.01
C PRO A 43 32.08 60.27 11.52
N ASN A 44 31.69 58.99 11.42
CA ASN A 44 32.49 57.90 10.87
C ASN A 44 31.60 56.77 10.33
N ILE A 45 32.08 56.10 9.28
CA ILE A 45 31.49 54.87 8.76
C ILE A 45 31.68 53.76 9.81
N ASN A 46 30.60 53.04 10.14
CA ASN A 46 30.56 51.82 10.94
C ASN A 46 30.70 51.90 12.49
N ASP A 47 30.29 52.99 13.15
CA ASP A 47 30.02 52.98 14.60
C ASP A 47 28.69 53.67 14.93
N TYR A 48 27.64 52.87 15.14
CA TYR A 48 26.29 53.34 15.53
C TYR A 48 25.98 53.14 17.02
N SER A 49 26.96 52.71 17.83
CA SER A 49 26.76 52.39 19.24
C SER A 49 26.44 53.62 20.14
N SER A 50 26.48 54.83 19.57
CA SER A 50 26.29 56.09 20.32
C SER A 50 25.17 56.99 19.82
N ILE A 51 24.26 56.53 18.95
CA ILE A 51 23.03 57.30 18.65
C ILE A 51 22.10 57.23 19.87
N THR A 52 22.31 58.13 20.82
CA THR A 52 21.33 58.42 21.87
C THR A 52 20.54 59.63 21.40
N VAL A 53 19.28 59.44 20.99
CA VAL A 53 18.36 60.57 20.77
C VAL A 53 17.95 61.07 22.15
N PRO A 54 18.35 62.28 22.58
CA PRO A 54 17.89 62.81 23.85
C PRO A 54 16.39 63.04 23.75
N ALA A 55 15.62 62.61 24.75
CA ALA A 55 14.16 62.78 24.83
C ALA A 55 13.68 64.26 24.73
N ALA A 56 14.59 65.23 24.69
CA ALA A 56 14.30 66.65 24.51
C ALA A 56 14.56 67.17 23.07
N GLY A 57 14.86 66.29 22.11
CA GLY A 57 15.33 66.65 20.77
C GLY A 57 14.32 66.54 19.61
N ILE A 58 13.07 66.16 19.85
CA ILE A 58 12.02 66.19 18.81
C ILE A 58 11.23 67.50 18.98
N THR A 59 11.59 68.51 18.21
CA THR A 59 10.76 69.72 18.06
C THR A 59 10.22 69.78 16.63
N GLY A 60 9.11 69.09 16.42
CA GLY A 60 8.32 69.10 15.19
C GLY A 60 7.25 68.00 15.23
N SER A 61 5.99 68.34 15.00
CA SER A 61 4.91 67.34 14.92
C SER A 61 4.99 66.60 13.58
N ALA A 62 5.24 65.29 13.60
CA ALA A 62 5.03 64.45 12.42
C ALA A 62 3.53 64.41 12.05
N PRO A 63 3.17 64.30 10.76
CA PRO A 63 1.79 64.05 10.36
C PRO A 63 1.28 62.77 11.03
N ALA A 64 0.05 62.80 11.52
CA ALA A 64 -0.52 61.70 12.26
C ALA A 64 -0.76 60.49 11.36
N LEU A 65 -0.05 59.39 11.61
CA LEU A 65 -0.38 58.09 11.03
C LEU A 65 -1.66 57.58 11.71
N THR A 66 -2.65 57.15 10.94
CA THR A 66 -3.89 56.58 11.49
C THR A 66 -4.00 55.13 11.08
N ILE A 67 -4.07 54.21 12.04
CA ILE A 67 -4.22 52.77 11.81
C ILE A 67 -5.59 52.36 12.34
N ASN A 68 -6.44 51.80 11.48
CA ASN A 68 -7.81 51.38 11.84
C ASN A 68 -8.61 52.48 12.56
N GLY A 69 -8.48 53.73 12.11
CA GLY A 69 -9.19 54.89 12.67
C GLY A 69 -8.61 55.45 13.98
N THR A 70 -7.55 54.85 14.53
CA THR A 70 -6.87 55.35 15.74
C THR A 70 -5.59 56.10 15.38
N GLN A 71 -5.45 57.30 15.92
CA GLN A 71 -4.31 58.18 15.65
C GLN A 71 -3.06 57.70 16.41
N VAL A 72 -1.96 57.47 15.69
CA VAL A 72 -0.68 56.99 16.23
C VAL A 72 0.24 58.19 16.48
N ASN A 73 0.72 58.32 17.72
CA ASN A 73 1.73 59.29 18.06
C ASN A 73 3.12 58.62 18.08
N LEU A 74 3.85 58.81 16.98
CA LEU A 74 5.18 58.23 16.77
C LEU A 74 6.20 58.67 17.82
N ASP A 75 5.99 59.81 18.50
CA ASP A 75 6.91 60.34 19.52
C ASP A 75 6.83 59.57 20.85
N THR A 76 5.77 58.79 21.08
CA THR A 76 5.51 58.14 22.39
C THR A 76 5.24 56.64 22.30
N GLN A 77 4.94 56.11 21.12
CA GLN A 77 4.47 54.72 20.94
C GLN A 77 5.35 53.88 20.02
N ALA A 78 6.41 54.47 19.44
CA ALA A 78 7.32 53.78 18.55
C ALA A 78 8.64 53.45 19.26
N SER A 79 9.14 52.23 19.03
CA SER A 79 10.50 51.83 19.37
C SER A 79 11.16 51.26 18.13
N ILE A 80 12.40 51.66 17.86
CA ILE A 80 13.20 51.06 16.79
C ILE A 80 13.82 49.79 17.35
N ALA A 81 13.42 48.64 16.79
CA ALA A 81 14.05 47.37 17.09
C ALA A 81 15.07 47.08 15.99
N GLN A 82 16.34 46.94 16.36
CA GLN A 82 17.36 46.45 15.44
C GLN A 82 17.32 44.92 15.49
N ILE A 83 16.77 44.30 14.45
CA ILE A 83 16.87 42.85 14.27
C ILE A 83 18.06 42.64 13.34
N GLY A 84 19.18 42.17 13.91
CA GLY A 84 20.39 41.91 13.14
C GLY A 84 20.37 40.49 12.59
N TRP A 85 20.46 40.38 11.26
CA TRP A 85 20.89 39.16 10.58
C TRP A 85 21.97 39.58 9.58
N SER A 86 23.10 38.88 9.56
CA SER A 86 24.15 39.08 8.56
C SER A 86 24.24 37.87 7.65
N ASP A 87 24.33 38.09 6.35
CA ASP A 87 24.96 37.15 5.42
C ASP A 87 26.30 37.69 4.91
N ASP A 88 27.13 36.76 4.44
CA ASP A 88 28.58 36.92 4.23
C ASP A 88 28.98 37.81 3.03
N THR A 89 28.07 38.62 2.49
CA THR A 89 28.35 39.49 1.33
C THR A 89 28.13 40.98 1.57
N GLY A 90 27.77 41.39 2.78
CA GLY A 90 27.87 42.79 3.20
C GLY A 90 26.57 43.59 3.06
N ASP A 91 26.07 43.99 4.23
CA ASP A 91 25.18 45.12 4.53
C ASP A 91 23.87 45.26 3.73
N LYS A 92 22.80 44.63 4.22
CA LYS A 92 21.43 45.20 4.15
C LYS A 92 20.79 45.18 5.54
N TYR A 93 20.66 46.36 6.15
CA TYR A 93 19.88 46.53 7.38
C TYR A 93 18.44 46.86 6.99
N THR A 94 17.50 45.97 7.31
CA THR A 94 16.07 46.34 7.28
C THR A 94 15.72 47.01 8.60
N LEU A 95 15.44 48.31 8.56
CA LEU A 95 14.96 49.02 9.75
C LEU A 95 13.47 48.70 9.93
N MET A 96 13.14 48.01 11.02
CA MET A 96 11.75 47.73 11.39
C MET A 96 11.28 48.69 12.47
N LEU A 97 10.21 49.41 12.18
CA LEU A 97 9.52 50.25 13.15
C LEU A 97 8.49 49.39 13.88
N LYS A 98 8.68 49.20 15.19
CA LYS A 98 7.68 48.57 16.05
C LYS A 98 6.82 49.63 16.72
N VAL A 99 5.51 49.50 16.56
CA VAL A 99 4.51 50.35 17.22
C VAL A 99 3.58 49.48 18.04
N THR A 100 3.52 49.71 19.35
CA THR A 100 2.63 48.95 20.25
C THR A 100 1.36 49.76 20.52
N MET A 101 0.20 49.19 20.21
CA MET A 101 -1.11 49.80 20.44
C MET A 101 -2.00 48.86 21.25
N SER A 102 -2.47 49.33 22.40
CA SER A 102 -3.37 48.57 23.29
C SER A 102 -2.88 47.16 23.64
N GLY A 103 -1.55 46.97 23.71
CA GLY A 103 -0.92 45.69 24.01
C GLY A 103 -0.62 44.79 22.80
N VAL A 104 -0.93 45.23 21.57
CA VAL A 104 -0.65 44.52 20.32
C VAL A 104 0.47 45.23 19.55
N ASP A 105 1.42 44.46 19.02
CA ASP A 105 2.59 44.97 18.30
C ASP A 105 2.38 44.97 16.79
N TYR A 106 2.69 46.09 16.15
CA TYR A 106 2.64 46.27 14.69
C TYR A 106 4.05 46.60 14.17
N PHE A 107 4.47 45.95 13.10
CA PHE A 107 5.80 46.09 12.52
C PHE A 107 5.71 46.67 11.11
N PHE A 108 6.54 47.66 10.81
CA PHE A 108 6.60 48.31 9.51
C PHE A 108 8.03 48.26 8.98
N GLU A 109 8.17 47.74 7.77
CA GLU A 109 9.40 47.78 7.02
C GLU A 109 9.62 49.18 6.42
N MET A 110 10.82 49.73 6.60
CA MET A 110 11.22 50.99 5.99
C MET A 110 12.13 50.73 4.80
N ALA A 111 11.56 50.67 3.58
CA ALA A 111 12.31 50.44 2.34
C ALA A 111 13.03 51.72 1.83
N GLY A 112 14.27 51.56 1.32
CA GLY A 112 15.02 52.61 0.62
C GLY A 112 15.00 52.44 -0.90
N ASP A 113 14.57 53.49 -1.62
CA ASP A 113 14.66 53.90 -3.05
C ASP A 113 14.52 52.87 -4.21
N ALA A 114 13.87 53.08 -5.38
CA ALA A 114 12.89 54.03 -5.95
C ALA A 114 12.53 53.57 -7.41
N LEU A 115 11.29 53.81 -7.93
CA LEU A 115 10.90 53.70 -9.36
C LEU A 115 10.51 55.09 -9.94
N PRO A 116 10.73 55.37 -11.24
CA PRO A 116 10.42 56.69 -11.83
C PRO A 116 8.91 56.90 -12.04
N ALA A 117 8.45 58.15 -11.87
CA ALA A 117 7.04 58.52 -11.97
C ALA A 117 6.59 58.75 -13.44
N PHE A 118 5.46 58.15 -13.83
CA PHE A 118 4.81 58.37 -15.13
C PHE A 118 3.76 59.49 -15.05
N ALA A 119 3.66 60.28 -16.12
CA ALA A 119 2.82 61.49 -16.11
C ALA A 119 1.31 61.24 -16.22
N ASN A 120 0.88 60.04 -16.65
CA ASN A 120 -0.51 59.58 -16.64
C ASN A 120 -0.59 58.08 -16.98
N LEU A 121 -1.78 57.49 -16.81
CA LEU A 121 -2.05 56.07 -17.07
C LEU A 121 -1.74 55.66 -18.52
N ALA A 122 -1.96 56.55 -19.50
CA ALA A 122 -1.60 56.27 -20.90
C ALA A 122 -0.08 56.30 -21.16
N ALA A 123 0.70 57.06 -20.38
CA ALA A 123 2.17 57.07 -20.43
C ALA A 123 2.78 55.85 -19.71
N TYR A 124 2.08 55.34 -18.70
CA TYR A 124 2.38 54.06 -18.06
C TYR A 124 2.02 52.87 -18.97
N GLU A 125 0.85 52.88 -19.61
CA GLU A 125 0.43 51.85 -20.56
C GLU A 125 1.23 51.91 -21.88
N ALA A 126 1.69 53.07 -22.33
CA ALA A 126 2.61 53.20 -23.47
C ALA A 126 4.05 52.78 -23.12
N PHE A 127 4.47 52.95 -21.85
CA PHE A 127 5.71 52.36 -21.34
C PHE A 127 5.61 50.84 -21.37
N LEU A 128 4.52 50.25 -20.88
CA LEU A 128 4.25 48.80 -20.97
C LEU A 128 4.14 48.29 -22.41
N ALA A 129 3.36 48.96 -23.29
CA ALA A 129 3.18 48.55 -24.69
C ALA A 129 4.42 48.75 -25.58
N GLY A 130 5.32 49.67 -25.21
CA GLY A 130 6.62 49.85 -25.86
C GLY A 130 7.73 48.94 -25.30
N SER A 131 7.48 48.24 -24.19
CA SER A 131 8.44 47.35 -23.54
C SER A 131 8.30 45.88 -23.98
N PHE A 132 7.22 45.53 -24.69
CA PHE A 132 7.02 44.22 -25.31
C PHE A 132 7.22 44.28 -26.82
N ALA A 133 8.44 44.63 -27.23
CA ALA A 133 8.92 44.41 -28.59
C ALA A 133 10.36 43.89 -28.57
N SER A 134 10.63 42.83 -27.82
CA SER A 134 11.76 41.94 -28.11
C SER A 134 11.53 40.55 -27.52
N SER A 135 11.95 39.59 -28.33
CA SER A 135 11.83 38.15 -28.22
C SER A 135 12.94 37.52 -27.36
N ASP A 136 13.19 38.03 -26.16
CA ASP A 136 14.23 37.55 -25.23
C ASP A 136 13.63 37.70 -23.82
N VAL A 137 13.14 36.68 -23.12
CA VAL A 137 13.90 35.54 -22.56
C VAL A 137 15.25 36.01 -22.05
N ASP A 138 15.33 36.26 -20.74
CA ASP A 138 16.49 35.84 -19.97
C ASP A 138 16.02 35.39 -18.58
N THR A 139 16.47 34.18 -18.29
CA THR A 139 16.29 33.33 -17.11
C THR A 139 16.57 34.08 -15.81
N TRP A 140 15.60 34.09 -14.90
CA TRP A 140 15.87 34.39 -13.50
C TRP A 140 16.26 33.07 -12.83
N GLU A 141 17.55 32.88 -12.56
CA GLU A 141 18.03 31.73 -11.78
C GLU A 141 17.77 31.96 -10.28
N PRO A 142 16.97 31.11 -9.60
CA PRO A 142 16.76 31.18 -8.17
C PRO A 142 17.68 30.16 -7.50
N THR A 143 18.88 30.56 -7.07
CA THR A 143 19.88 29.63 -6.51
C THR A 143 19.97 29.63 -4.97
N THR A 144 19.02 30.18 -4.22
CA THR A 144 18.89 29.94 -2.75
C THR A 144 17.56 30.46 -2.20
N MET A 145 16.76 29.62 -1.54
CA MET A 145 15.52 30.03 -0.86
C MET A 145 15.61 29.78 0.65
N LYS A 146 15.53 30.86 1.45
CA LYS A 146 15.64 30.76 2.92
C LYS A 146 14.32 30.27 3.56
N PRO A 147 14.37 29.60 4.73
CA PRO A 147 13.18 29.09 5.41
C PRO A 147 12.10 30.16 5.65
N GLY A 148 10.87 29.88 5.21
CA GLY A 148 9.68 30.72 5.46
C GLY A 148 9.33 31.74 4.37
N GLN A 149 9.87 31.63 3.15
CA GLN A 149 9.42 32.41 2.00
C GLN A 149 8.35 31.65 1.19
N ALA A 150 7.22 32.31 0.88
CA ALA A 150 6.22 31.81 -0.06
C ALA A 150 6.43 32.47 -1.43
N VAL A 151 6.74 31.67 -2.46
CA VAL A 151 6.99 32.17 -3.81
C VAL A 151 5.80 31.85 -4.73
N ARG A 152 5.50 32.77 -5.65
CA ARG A 152 4.47 32.62 -6.69
C ARG A 152 5.07 32.92 -8.06
N PRO A 153 5.41 31.90 -8.87
CA PRO A 153 5.85 32.16 -10.24
C PRO A 153 5.27 31.18 -11.26
N GLU A 154 4.75 31.73 -12.36
CA GLU A 154 4.20 31.00 -13.50
C GLU A 154 5.24 30.15 -14.28
N LEU A 155 6.48 29.98 -13.79
CA LEU A 155 7.62 29.46 -14.56
C LEU A 155 8.71 28.69 -13.75
N MET A 156 8.55 28.42 -12.44
CA MET A 156 9.57 27.66 -11.68
C MET A 156 9.45 26.16 -11.92
N THR A 157 10.57 25.52 -12.27
CA THR A 157 10.61 24.12 -12.73
C THR A 157 11.85 23.35 -12.30
N SER A 158 12.62 23.92 -11.36
CA SER A 158 13.71 23.25 -10.67
C SER A 158 14.19 24.13 -9.51
N PHE A 159 14.55 23.52 -8.39
CA PHE A 159 15.28 24.14 -7.28
C PHE A 159 16.72 23.61 -7.28
N ASP A 160 17.71 24.51 -7.36
CA ASP A 160 19.14 24.16 -7.55
C ASP A 160 19.96 24.28 -6.24
N SER A 161 19.33 24.10 -5.07
CA SER A 161 19.87 24.54 -3.77
C SER A 161 20.25 23.41 -2.81
N GLU A 162 21.36 23.58 -2.08
CA GLU A 162 21.95 22.60 -1.16
C GLU A 162 21.12 22.42 0.13
N THR A 163 20.50 21.25 0.35
CA THR A 163 19.91 20.78 1.64
C THR A 163 18.78 21.65 2.23
N GLU A 164 18.11 22.48 1.44
CA GLU A 164 17.01 23.32 1.92
C GLU A 164 15.71 22.51 1.98
N HIS A 165 14.88 22.75 3.00
CA HIS A 165 13.56 22.11 3.12
C HIS A 165 12.51 23.06 2.52
N ASP A 166 11.99 22.73 1.34
CA ASP A 166 11.09 23.58 0.59
C ASP A 166 9.60 23.31 0.91
N LEU A 167 8.80 24.38 0.87
CA LEU A 167 7.35 24.31 0.99
C LEU A 167 6.72 24.95 -0.24
N ILE A 168 6.10 24.14 -1.07
CA ILE A 168 5.57 24.50 -2.39
C ILE A 168 4.06 24.26 -2.38
N VAL A 169 3.30 25.28 -2.77
CA VAL A 169 1.83 25.19 -2.86
C VAL A 169 1.39 25.60 -4.26
N GLY A 170 0.88 24.62 -4.99
CA GLY A 170 0.34 24.74 -6.32
C GLY A 170 -0.87 25.66 -6.38
N ASN A 171 -1.02 26.34 -7.51
CA ASN A 171 -2.21 27.11 -7.82
C ASN A 171 -2.52 26.96 -9.31
N ALA A 172 -3.61 26.27 -9.63
CA ALA A 172 -4.03 25.98 -11.02
C ALA A 172 -4.17 27.22 -11.93
N SER A 173 -4.25 28.44 -11.38
CA SER A 173 -4.30 29.68 -12.17
C SER A 173 -2.94 30.24 -12.55
N PHE A 174 -1.85 29.74 -11.94
CA PHE A 174 -0.50 30.27 -12.10
C PHE A 174 0.53 29.17 -12.40
N ASN A 175 0.39 27.99 -11.81
CA ASN A 175 1.28 26.86 -11.99
C ASN A 175 0.73 25.99 -13.14
N ASP A 176 1.59 25.65 -14.09
CA ASP A 176 1.31 24.67 -15.14
C ASP A 176 2.39 23.58 -15.08
N TRP A 177 2.15 22.57 -14.23
CA TRP A 177 2.97 21.36 -14.14
C TRP A 177 2.48 20.26 -15.06
N THR A 178 1.49 20.53 -15.92
CA THR A 178 0.95 19.55 -16.88
C THR A 178 1.94 19.19 -17.99
N THR A 179 2.91 20.07 -18.27
CA THR A 179 3.88 19.90 -19.37
C THR A 179 5.34 20.08 -18.96
N LYS A 180 5.61 20.60 -17.76
CA LYS A 180 6.96 20.87 -17.30
C LYS A 180 7.09 20.45 -15.85
N THR A 181 8.01 19.53 -15.60
CA THR A 181 8.24 18.94 -14.28
C THR A 181 8.61 20.00 -13.27
N LEU A 182 8.00 19.92 -12.09
CA LEU A 182 8.53 20.48 -10.86
C LEU A 182 9.57 19.50 -10.32
N ASP A 183 10.79 19.98 -10.07
CA ASP A 183 11.86 19.23 -9.43
C ASP A 183 12.27 20.00 -8.17
N THR A 184 12.11 19.38 -6.99
CA THR A 184 12.36 20.03 -5.70
C THR A 184 13.79 19.88 -5.18
N GLY A 185 14.56 18.94 -5.73
CA GLY A 185 16.01 18.88 -5.57
C GLY A 185 16.48 18.11 -4.33
N LEU A 186 17.07 18.81 -3.35
CA LEU A 186 17.69 18.17 -2.17
C LEU A 186 17.07 18.71 -0.88
N GLY A 187 16.73 17.82 0.04
CA GLY A 187 16.19 18.14 1.36
C GLY A 187 14.78 17.62 1.52
N ASN A 188 14.26 17.65 2.75
CA ASN A 188 12.88 17.24 3.00
C ASN A 188 11.87 18.32 2.57
N ASP A 189 11.20 18.08 1.45
CA ASP A 189 10.32 19.02 0.79
C ASP A 189 8.84 18.68 1.02
N SER A 190 7.99 19.70 0.92
CA SER A 190 6.55 19.56 1.05
C SER A 190 5.84 20.26 -0.10
N VAL A 191 5.17 19.49 -0.93
CA VAL A 191 4.47 19.95 -2.13
C VAL A 191 2.97 19.72 -2.01
N THR A 192 2.19 20.74 -2.35
CA THR A 192 0.77 20.57 -2.68
C THR A 192 0.59 20.86 -4.16
N GLY A 193 -0.02 19.92 -4.88
CA GLY A 193 -0.37 19.98 -6.30
C GLY A 193 -1.43 21.02 -6.63
N THR A 194 -2.03 20.84 -7.80
CA THR A 194 -3.13 21.62 -8.36
C THR A 194 -4.32 20.71 -8.64
N GLU A 195 -5.40 21.25 -9.21
CA GLU A 195 -6.56 20.44 -9.62
C GLU A 195 -6.44 19.99 -11.09
N ASN A 196 -5.24 20.10 -11.66
CA ASN A 196 -4.92 19.63 -13.00
C ASN A 196 -3.79 18.61 -12.88
N ALA A 197 -3.60 17.82 -13.95
CA ALA A 197 -2.44 16.96 -14.09
C ALA A 197 -1.12 17.67 -13.76
N ASP A 198 -0.42 17.18 -12.76
CA ASP A 198 0.88 17.67 -12.33
C ASP A 198 2.00 16.67 -12.64
N LEU A 199 3.21 17.18 -12.85
CA LEU A 199 4.42 16.39 -13.03
C LEU A 199 5.42 16.86 -11.97
N ILE A 200 5.65 16.05 -10.94
CA ILE A 200 6.39 16.41 -9.74
C ILE A 200 7.42 15.32 -9.44
N ASP A 201 8.69 15.71 -9.39
CA ASP A 201 9.84 14.92 -8.93
C ASP A 201 10.32 15.56 -7.61
N LEU A 202 10.43 14.77 -6.53
CA LEU A 202 10.75 15.24 -5.17
C LEU A 202 12.26 15.23 -4.85
N GLY A 203 13.05 14.44 -5.57
CA GLY A 203 14.50 14.45 -5.45
C GLY A 203 15.03 13.68 -4.23
N ASP A 204 16.18 14.10 -3.68
CA ASP A 204 16.73 13.45 -2.48
C ASP A 204 16.12 14.08 -1.23
N GLY A 205 15.51 13.30 -0.35
CA GLY A 205 14.83 13.88 0.79
C GLY A 205 14.14 12.89 1.69
N ALA A 206 13.10 13.35 2.33
CA ALA A 206 12.08 12.52 2.93
C ALA A 206 10.87 13.43 2.92
N ASP A 207 10.18 13.35 1.79
CA ASP A 207 9.38 14.40 1.20
C ASP A 207 7.91 14.13 1.39
N THR A 208 7.08 15.11 1.09
CA THR A 208 5.64 14.95 1.16
C THR A 208 4.97 15.64 -0.01
N VAL A 209 4.18 14.92 -0.78
CA VAL A 209 3.38 15.49 -1.86
C VAL A 209 1.90 15.11 -1.71
N ASN A 210 1.03 16.03 -2.10
CA ASN A 210 -0.39 15.78 -2.30
C ASN A 210 -0.78 16.30 -3.69
N GLY A 211 -1.04 15.41 -4.65
CA GLY A 211 -1.40 15.75 -6.04
C GLY A 211 -2.73 16.51 -6.15
N LEU A 212 -3.66 16.23 -5.23
CA LEU A 212 -5.04 16.73 -5.15
C LEU A 212 -5.96 16.09 -6.19
N GLY A 213 -5.94 16.56 -7.42
CA GLY A 213 -6.84 16.06 -8.44
C GLY A 213 -6.26 16.33 -9.81
N GLY A 214 -6.44 15.41 -10.74
CA GLY A 214 -5.68 15.50 -11.98
C GLY A 214 -5.42 14.12 -12.54
N ASN A 215 -4.30 14.00 -13.21
CA ASN A 215 -3.77 12.74 -13.72
C ASN A 215 -2.29 12.92 -13.56
N ASP A 216 -1.86 12.79 -12.32
CA ASP A 216 -0.61 13.29 -11.83
C ASP A 216 0.48 12.25 -12.07
N ARG A 217 1.70 12.73 -12.23
CA ARG A 217 2.89 11.91 -12.21
C ARG A 217 3.77 12.40 -11.07
N LEU A 218 3.87 11.58 -10.04
CA LEU A 218 4.57 11.87 -8.80
C LEU A 218 5.73 10.89 -8.64
N ASP A 219 6.94 11.40 -8.41
CA ASP A 219 8.16 10.60 -8.22
C ASP A 219 8.86 11.04 -6.93
N GLY A 220 8.99 10.16 -5.95
CA GLY A 220 9.68 10.40 -4.68
C GLY A 220 11.21 10.41 -4.81
N GLU A 221 11.74 9.73 -5.84
CA GLU A 221 13.18 9.54 -6.06
C GLU A 221 13.93 8.87 -4.91
N ALA A 222 14.49 9.60 -3.95
CA ALA A 222 15.32 9.00 -2.90
C ALA A 222 14.97 9.58 -1.54
N GLY A 223 14.45 8.76 -0.64
CA GLY A 223 14.01 9.26 0.64
C GLY A 223 13.10 8.30 1.35
N ASN A 224 12.45 8.78 2.39
CA ASN A 224 11.30 8.07 2.94
C ASN A 224 10.13 9.02 2.76
N ASP A 225 9.43 8.87 1.66
CA ASP A 225 8.51 9.87 1.14
C ASP A 225 7.08 9.56 1.54
N THR A 226 6.23 10.58 1.52
CA THR A 226 4.79 10.46 1.75
C THR A 226 4.06 11.04 0.55
N ILE A 227 3.49 10.18 -0.27
CA ILE A 227 2.89 10.54 -1.55
C ILE A 227 1.39 10.26 -1.48
N LEU A 228 0.58 11.30 -1.72
CA LEU A 228 -0.87 11.18 -1.91
C LEU A 228 -1.17 11.59 -3.36
N GLY A 229 -1.69 10.67 -4.18
CA GLY A 229 -2.14 10.95 -5.55
C GLY A 229 -3.32 11.90 -5.55
N GLY A 230 -4.45 11.43 -5.01
CA GLY A 230 -5.67 12.21 -4.89
C GLY A 230 -6.72 11.69 -5.84
N ALA A 231 -7.36 12.54 -6.64
CA ALA A 231 -8.39 12.11 -7.57
C ALA A 231 -7.87 12.05 -9.01
N GLY A 232 -8.26 10.98 -9.72
CA GLY A 232 -7.99 10.78 -11.14
C GLY A 232 -6.77 9.88 -11.36
N LEU A 233 -6.63 9.38 -12.60
CA LEU A 233 -5.66 8.30 -12.88
C LEU A 233 -4.21 8.81 -12.76
N ASP A 234 -3.58 8.48 -11.65
CA ASP A 234 -2.25 8.92 -11.27
C ASP A 234 -1.19 7.87 -11.61
N THR A 235 0.07 8.33 -11.71
CA THR A 235 1.24 7.47 -11.84
C THR A 235 2.25 7.85 -10.77
N ILE A 236 2.40 7.00 -9.78
CA ILE A 236 3.18 7.25 -8.57
C ILE A 236 4.40 6.31 -8.53
N SER A 237 5.54 6.84 -8.10
CA SER A 237 6.77 6.10 -7.81
C SER A 237 7.31 6.56 -6.46
N GLY A 238 7.51 5.65 -5.51
CA GLY A 238 8.16 5.91 -4.23
C GLY A 238 9.64 6.19 -4.42
N GLY A 239 10.37 5.21 -4.97
CA GLY A 239 11.77 5.37 -5.35
C GLY A 239 12.69 4.54 -4.46
N LEU A 240 13.69 5.17 -3.85
CA LEU A 240 14.59 4.52 -2.90
C LEU A 240 14.20 4.88 -1.49
N GLY A 241 14.13 3.90 -0.60
CA GLY A 241 13.89 4.09 0.84
C GLY A 241 12.48 3.64 1.19
N ASN A 242 11.99 3.95 2.39
CA ASN A 242 10.73 3.37 2.86
C ASN A 242 9.62 4.40 2.77
N ASP A 243 8.73 4.19 1.80
CA ASP A 243 7.74 5.18 1.40
C ASP A 243 6.35 4.87 1.94
N ILE A 244 5.52 5.91 2.04
CA ILE A 244 4.09 5.82 2.31
C ILE A 244 3.37 6.38 1.11
N ILE A 245 2.61 5.54 0.41
CA ILE A 245 1.92 5.91 -0.83
C ILE A 245 0.42 5.66 -0.66
N GLN A 246 -0.38 6.64 -1.04
CA GLN A 246 -1.82 6.53 -1.17
C GLN A 246 -2.21 6.94 -2.60
N GLY A 247 -2.82 6.02 -3.37
CA GLY A 247 -3.29 6.27 -4.74
C GLY A 247 -4.42 7.29 -4.74
N GLY A 248 -5.59 6.87 -4.26
CA GLY A 248 -6.73 7.72 -4.01
C GLY A 248 -7.97 7.27 -4.79
N ASP A 249 -8.66 8.20 -5.45
CA ASP A 249 -9.81 7.86 -6.29
C ASP A 249 -9.36 7.58 -7.73
N ASP A 250 -10.00 6.59 -8.37
CA ASP A 250 -9.78 6.13 -9.75
C ASP A 250 -8.60 5.14 -9.90
N ALA A 251 -8.49 4.51 -11.07
CA ALA A 251 -7.51 3.44 -11.33
C ALA A 251 -6.08 3.99 -11.53
N ASP A 252 -5.25 3.82 -10.52
CA ASP A 252 -3.90 4.34 -10.42
C ASP A 252 -2.83 3.33 -10.82
N ARG A 253 -1.62 3.86 -11.08
CA ARG A 253 -0.42 3.06 -11.30
C ARG A 253 0.65 3.43 -10.28
N ILE A 254 0.92 2.54 -9.36
CA ILE A 254 1.81 2.77 -8.22
C ILE A 254 3.02 1.85 -8.30
N SER A 255 4.20 2.39 -7.96
CA SER A 255 5.43 1.62 -7.76
C SER A 255 6.07 2.03 -6.43
N GLY A 256 6.36 1.08 -5.53
CA GLY A 256 7.16 1.34 -4.32
C GLY A 256 8.65 1.47 -4.64
N ALA A 257 9.15 0.53 -5.45
CA ALA A 257 10.52 0.40 -5.93
C ALA A 257 11.49 -0.25 -4.93
N GLU A 258 12.50 0.43 -4.37
CA GLU A 258 13.39 -0.19 -3.37
C GLU A 258 13.03 0.33 -1.99
N GLY A 259 12.62 -0.52 -1.06
CA GLY A 259 12.06 -0.01 0.17
C GLY A 259 11.38 -1.07 1.00
N ALA A 260 10.99 -0.70 2.22
CA ALA A 260 9.91 -1.42 2.89
C ALA A 260 8.75 -0.44 2.94
N ASP A 261 7.90 -0.53 1.93
CA ASP A 261 6.91 0.48 1.57
C ASP A 261 5.54 0.16 2.16
N SER A 262 4.75 1.20 2.39
CA SER A 262 3.36 1.11 2.80
C SER A 262 2.50 1.73 1.72
N ILE A 263 1.76 0.91 0.98
CA ILE A 263 0.97 1.33 -0.18
C ILE A 263 -0.51 1.06 0.06
N ASP A 264 -1.35 2.04 -0.23
CA ASP A 264 -2.81 1.95 -0.19
C ASP A 264 -3.36 2.44 -1.54
N GLY A 265 -4.00 1.56 -2.31
CA GLY A 265 -4.62 1.90 -3.60
C GLY A 265 -5.88 2.76 -3.44
N ASP A 266 -6.58 2.64 -2.31
CA ASP A 266 -7.90 3.23 -2.05
C ASP A 266 -9.02 2.69 -2.97
N ALA A 267 -9.48 3.47 -3.96
CA ALA A 267 -10.68 3.15 -4.72
C ALA A 267 -10.39 3.24 -6.21
N GLY A 268 -10.43 2.13 -6.92
CA GLY A 268 -9.96 2.09 -8.29
C GLY A 268 -9.60 0.67 -8.67
N ALA A 269 -9.44 0.41 -9.96
CA ALA A 269 -8.85 -0.86 -10.38
C ALA A 269 -7.35 -0.64 -10.56
N ASP A 270 -6.61 -0.73 -9.48
CA ASP A 270 -5.24 -0.23 -9.37
C ASP A 270 -4.22 -1.24 -9.89
N PHE A 271 -3.08 -0.70 -10.33
CA PHE A 271 -1.91 -1.48 -10.67
C PHE A 271 -0.75 -1.11 -9.74
N ILE A 272 -0.39 -2.02 -8.84
CA ILE A 272 0.61 -1.80 -7.80
C ILE A 272 1.78 -2.79 -7.97
N ASP A 273 3.00 -2.23 -8.03
CA ASP A 273 4.27 -2.98 -8.03
C ASP A 273 5.11 -2.49 -6.84
N ALA A 274 5.06 -3.18 -5.71
CA ALA A 274 5.70 -2.74 -4.48
C ALA A 274 7.23 -2.77 -4.62
N GLY A 275 7.78 -3.84 -5.19
CA GLY A 275 9.15 -3.86 -5.70
C GLY A 275 10.07 -4.71 -4.82
N ALA A 276 11.01 -4.09 -4.13
CA ALA A 276 12.06 -4.78 -3.41
C ALA A 276 12.13 -4.32 -1.95
N GLY A 277 11.83 -5.24 -1.05
CA GLY A 277 12.00 -5.20 0.39
C GLY A 277 10.77 -5.82 1.02
N ASN A 278 10.37 -5.38 2.20
CA ASN A 278 9.25 -6.04 2.88
C ASN A 278 8.09 -5.06 2.91
N ASP A 279 7.20 -5.19 1.94
CA ASP A 279 6.17 -4.21 1.65
C ASP A 279 4.84 -4.58 2.29
N ALA A 280 4.04 -3.56 2.61
CA ALA A 280 2.67 -3.71 3.05
C ALA A 280 1.76 -2.99 2.06
N VAL A 281 0.95 -3.75 1.34
CA VAL A 281 0.08 -3.25 0.28
C VAL A 281 -1.38 -3.58 0.59
N ASP A 282 -2.22 -2.55 0.56
CA ASP A 282 -3.66 -2.64 0.51
C ASP A 282 -4.11 -2.19 -0.90
N GLY A 283 -4.76 -3.10 -1.66
CA GLY A 283 -5.30 -2.82 -2.99
C GLY A 283 -6.51 -1.88 -2.90
N GLY A 284 -7.46 -2.22 -2.03
CA GLY A 284 -8.57 -1.36 -1.68
C GLY A 284 -9.90 -1.85 -2.25
N ALA A 285 -10.57 -1.02 -3.04
CA ALA A 285 -11.87 -1.34 -3.60
C ALA A 285 -11.84 -1.38 -5.13
N ASP A 286 -12.63 -2.29 -5.71
CA ASP A 286 -12.62 -2.66 -7.12
C ASP A 286 -11.48 -3.65 -7.44
N ALA A 287 -11.33 -4.04 -8.71
CA ALA A 287 -10.48 -5.18 -9.09
C ALA A 287 -9.02 -4.76 -9.30
N ASP A 288 -8.15 -5.11 -8.36
CA ASP A 288 -6.77 -4.67 -8.29
C ASP A 288 -5.78 -5.69 -8.85
N THR A 289 -4.61 -5.20 -9.26
CA THR A 289 -3.46 -6.03 -9.62
C THR A 289 -2.27 -5.61 -8.79
N VAL A 290 -1.83 -6.48 -7.88
CA VAL A 290 -0.79 -6.21 -6.90
C VAL A 290 0.35 -7.21 -7.04
N SER A 291 1.59 -6.71 -7.10
CA SER A 291 2.82 -7.49 -7.02
C SER A 291 3.66 -7.03 -5.82
N GLY A 292 4.02 -7.95 -4.92
CA GLY A 292 4.92 -7.70 -3.80
C GLY A 292 6.36 -7.54 -4.29
N GLY A 293 6.90 -8.58 -4.94
CA GLY A 293 8.17 -8.50 -5.64
C GLY A 293 9.25 -9.32 -4.94
N THR A 294 10.24 -8.69 -4.31
CA THR A 294 11.25 -9.44 -3.54
C THR A 294 11.27 -9.02 -2.09
N GLY A 295 11.32 -9.98 -1.19
CA GLY A 295 11.28 -9.79 0.25
C GLY A 295 9.98 -10.36 0.79
N ASN A 296 9.70 -10.15 2.07
CA ASN A 296 8.54 -10.78 2.71
C ASN A 296 7.41 -9.76 2.79
N ASP A 297 6.45 -9.90 1.89
CA ASP A 297 5.41 -8.90 1.63
C ASP A 297 4.07 -9.27 2.29
N VAL A 298 3.25 -8.26 2.55
CA VAL A 298 1.86 -8.41 2.99
C VAL A 298 0.96 -7.73 1.95
N LEU A 299 0.15 -8.51 1.25
CA LEU A 299 -0.74 -8.05 0.18
C LEU A 299 -2.20 -8.32 0.55
N ILE A 300 -3.06 -7.31 0.47
CA ILE A 300 -4.48 -7.40 0.77
C ILE A 300 -5.28 -6.87 -0.43
N GLY A 301 -6.18 -7.66 -1.01
CA GLY A 301 -7.04 -7.24 -2.14
C GLY A 301 -8.28 -6.45 -1.69
N ASN A 302 -8.87 -6.85 -0.56
CA ASN A 302 -10.08 -6.26 0.04
C ASN A 302 -11.38 -6.56 -0.72
N THR A 303 -11.87 -5.71 -1.62
CA THR A 303 -13.14 -5.97 -2.32
C THR A 303 -12.96 -5.83 -3.82
N GLY A 304 -13.25 -6.86 -4.59
CA GLY A 304 -12.90 -6.84 -6.01
C GLY A 304 -12.65 -8.25 -6.52
N ASP A 305 -12.43 -8.39 -7.82
CA ASP A 305 -11.87 -9.64 -8.35
C ASP A 305 -10.36 -9.40 -8.52
N ASP A 306 -9.59 -9.62 -7.45
CA ASP A 306 -8.21 -9.16 -7.33
C ASP A 306 -7.18 -10.14 -7.89
N SER A 307 -5.99 -9.63 -8.22
CA SER A 307 -4.86 -10.42 -8.68
C SER A 307 -3.61 -10.09 -7.88
N LEU A 308 -3.27 -10.96 -6.94
CA LEU A 308 -2.15 -10.82 -6.00
C LEU A 308 -0.98 -11.76 -6.37
N ASN A 309 0.24 -11.25 -6.33
CA ASN A 309 1.46 -12.03 -6.57
C ASN A 309 2.55 -11.64 -5.56
N GLY A 310 2.88 -12.52 -4.62
CA GLY A 310 3.95 -12.31 -3.62
C GLY A 310 5.33 -12.30 -4.27
N ALA A 311 5.54 -13.24 -5.20
CA ALA A 311 6.75 -13.46 -5.97
C ALA A 311 7.90 -14.13 -5.21
N ALA A 312 8.77 -13.42 -4.49
CA ALA A 312 9.94 -14.05 -3.86
C ALA A 312 10.17 -13.58 -2.43
N GLY A 313 10.05 -14.50 -1.48
CA GLY A 313 10.15 -14.27 -0.05
C GLY A 313 9.02 -15.01 0.64
N ASP A 314 8.97 -14.99 1.97
CA ASP A 314 7.85 -15.61 2.70
C ASP A 314 6.72 -14.57 2.82
N ASP A 315 5.72 -14.67 1.94
CA ASP A 315 4.69 -13.65 1.75
C ASP A 315 3.37 -13.97 2.48
N THR A 316 2.56 -12.95 2.74
CA THR A 316 1.19 -13.10 3.26
C THR A 316 0.20 -12.42 2.33
N LEU A 317 -0.69 -13.19 1.72
CA LEU A 317 -1.66 -12.73 0.73
C LEU A 317 -3.09 -12.98 1.25
N THR A 318 -3.95 -11.97 1.13
CA THR A 318 -5.39 -12.08 1.44
C THR A 318 -6.19 -11.49 0.28
N GLY A 319 -7.01 -12.29 -0.41
CA GLY A 319 -7.89 -11.85 -1.49
C GLY A 319 -8.95 -10.90 -0.97
N GLY A 320 -9.91 -11.41 -0.20
CA GLY A 320 -10.99 -10.63 0.40
C GLY A 320 -12.35 -11.02 -0.16
N ASP A 321 -13.17 -10.05 -0.54
CA ASP A 321 -14.48 -10.28 -1.15
C ASP A 321 -14.37 -10.25 -2.69
N GLY A 322 -14.64 -11.37 -3.36
CA GLY A 322 -14.79 -11.47 -4.81
C GLY A 322 -14.15 -12.74 -5.38
N ALA A 323 -13.92 -12.80 -6.68
CA ALA A 323 -13.29 -13.97 -7.30
C ALA A 323 -11.81 -13.70 -7.56
N ASP A 324 -10.99 -14.01 -6.56
CA ASP A 324 -9.61 -13.58 -6.49
C ASP A 324 -8.63 -14.57 -7.12
N LYS A 325 -7.46 -14.06 -7.48
CA LYS A 325 -6.30 -14.85 -7.87
C LYS A 325 -5.12 -14.48 -7.00
N ALA A 326 -4.55 -15.46 -6.31
CA ALA A 326 -3.35 -15.26 -5.50
C ALA A 326 -2.26 -16.28 -5.83
N SER A 327 -1.02 -15.82 -5.96
CA SER A 327 0.16 -16.67 -6.11
C SER A 327 1.22 -16.26 -5.10
N GLY A 328 1.65 -17.17 -4.23
CA GLY A 328 2.73 -16.94 -3.27
C GLY A 328 4.06 -16.76 -4.00
N GLY A 329 4.45 -17.78 -4.78
CA GLY A 329 5.63 -17.72 -5.63
C GLY A 329 6.75 -18.57 -5.05
N ALA A 330 7.80 -17.96 -4.51
CA ALA A 330 8.94 -18.67 -3.95
C ALA A 330 9.16 -18.25 -2.50
N GLY A 331 8.92 -19.15 -1.57
CA GLY A 331 9.00 -18.85 -0.14
C GLY A 331 8.20 -19.86 0.65
N ASN A 332 7.89 -19.57 1.90
CA ASN A 332 6.84 -20.30 2.61
C ASN A 332 5.72 -19.29 2.83
N ASP A 333 4.72 -19.37 1.97
CA ASP A 333 3.70 -18.33 1.81
C ASP A 333 2.44 -18.67 2.62
N LEU A 334 1.75 -17.63 3.09
CA LEU A 334 0.44 -17.73 3.70
C LEU A 334 -0.59 -17.06 2.79
N ILE A 335 -1.54 -17.84 2.28
CA ILE A 335 -2.53 -17.37 1.30
C ILE A 335 -3.94 -17.63 1.84
N THR A 336 -4.80 -16.63 1.77
CA THR A 336 -6.23 -16.73 2.11
C THR A 336 -7.06 -16.14 0.96
N GLY A 337 -8.02 -16.90 0.44
CA GLY A 337 -8.95 -16.47 -0.61
C GLY A 337 -9.95 -15.47 -0.07
N GLY A 338 -10.91 -15.94 0.74
CA GLY A 338 -11.88 -15.10 1.43
C GLY A 338 -13.31 -15.47 1.05
N LEU A 339 -14.10 -14.49 0.58
CA LEU A 339 -15.44 -14.75 0.08
C LEU A 339 -15.44 -14.76 -1.44
N GLY A 340 -15.91 -15.83 -2.05
CA GLY A 340 -16.12 -15.91 -3.50
C GLY A 340 -15.43 -17.12 -4.09
N ASN A 341 -15.17 -17.14 -5.39
CA ASN A 341 -14.62 -18.35 -6.02
C ASN A 341 -13.19 -18.07 -6.46
N ASP A 342 -12.24 -18.51 -5.64
CA ASP A 342 -10.87 -18.07 -5.71
C ASP A 342 -9.98 -19.08 -6.45
N THR A 343 -8.85 -18.60 -6.96
CA THR A 343 -7.80 -19.42 -7.54
C THR A 343 -6.47 -19.11 -6.88
N LEU A 344 -6.00 -20.05 -6.06
CA LEU A 344 -4.86 -19.86 -5.16
C LEU A 344 -3.73 -20.83 -5.51
N SER A 345 -2.49 -20.35 -5.53
CA SER A 345 -1.28 -21.14 -5.81
C SER A 345 -0.19 -20.82 -4.80
N GLY A 346 0.31 -21.82 -4.08
CA GLY A 346 1.44 -21.67 -3.15
C GLY A 346 2.73 -21.37 -3.91
N GLY A 347 3.20 -22.35 -4.69
CA GLY A 347 4.34 -22.20 -5.57
C GLY A 347 5.49 -23.10 -5.14
N ALA A 348 6.59 -22.52 -4.65
CA ALA A 348 7.77 -23.26 -4.27
C ALA A 348 8.04 -23.14 -2.78
N ASN A 349 8.40 -24.26 -2.17
CA ASN A 349 8.51 -24.54 -0.74
C ASN A 349 7.16 -24.65 -0.05
N ASN A 350 7.15 -24.62 1.29
CA ASN A 350 6.03 -25.15 2.06
C ASN A 350 5.03 -24.04 2.35
N ASP A 351 3.87 -24.10 1.70
CA ASP A 351 2.87 -23.05 1.74
C ASP A 351 1.66 -23.42 2.60
N SER A 352 0.93 -22.41 3.07
CA SER A 352 -0.32 -22.55 3.81
C SER A 352 -1.42 -21.81 3.06
N ILE A 353 -2.42 -22.54 2.56
CA ILE A 353 -3.46 -22.00 1.67
C ILE A 353 -4.85 -22.28 2.24
N SER A 354 -5.71 -21.26 2.31
CA SER A 354 -7.13 -21.37 2.72
C SER A 354 -8.02 -20.77 1.64
N GLY A 355 -9.01 -21.51 1.13
CA GLY A 355 -10.03 -20.99 0.21
C GLY A 355 -11.04 -20.09 0.92
N ASP A 356 -11.51 -20.55 2.08
CA ASP A 356 -12.58 -19.95 2.90
C ASP A 356 -13.98 -20.17 2.30
N ASP A 357 -14.82 -19.14 2.07
CA ASP A 357 -16.19 -19.33 1.59
C ASP A 357 -16.21 -19.26 0.06
N GLY A 358 -16.44 -20.37 -0.63
CA GLY A 358 -16.28 -20.38 -2.07
C GLY A 358 -16.40 -21.73 -2.74
N ASN A 359 -16.35 -21.72 -4.07
CA ASN A 359 -15.96 -22.92 -4.79
C ASN A 359 -14.58 -22.64 -5.38
N ASP A 360 -13.56 -23.02 -4.63
CA ASP A 360 -12.19 -22.57 -4.81
C ASP A 360 -11.32 -23.59 -5.55
N VAL A 361 -10.25 -23.08 -6.13
CA VAL A 361 -9.21 -23.88 -6.78
C VAL A 361 -7.89 -23.60 -6.10
N LEU A 362 -7.40 -24.58 -5.35
CA LEU A 362 -6.16 -24.50 -4.58
C LEU A 362 -5.09 -25.42 -5.16
N LYS A 363 -3.86 -24.92 -5.23
CA LYS A 363 -2.70 -25.67 -5.72
C LYS A 363 -1.47 -25.41 -4.85
N GLY A 364 -0.94 -26.46 -4.22
CA GLY A 364 0.28 -26.39 -3.40
C GLY A 364 1.54 -26.18 -4.25
N ASP A 365 1.62 -26.91 -5.38
CA ASP A 365 2.76 -26.95 -6.30
C ASP A 365 3.94 -27.79 -5.81
N SER A 366 4.95 -27.21 -5.18
CA SER A 366 6.17 -27.94 -4.81
C SER A 366 6.61 -27.54 -3.43
N GLY A 367 6.84 -28.53 -2.57
CA GLY A 367 6.96 -28.28 -1.13
C GLY A 367 5.89 -29.08 -0.40
N ALA A 368 6.06 -29.19 0.92
CA ALA A 368 5.11 -29.90 1.77
C ALA A 368 4.06 -28.90 2.27
N ASP A 369 2.94 -28.84 1.57
CA ASP A 369 1.94 -27.78 1.69
C ASP A 369 0.82 -28.16 2.66
N THR A 370 0.13 -27.14 3.18
CA THR A 370 -1.08 -27.31 3.99
C THR A 370 -2.22 -26.51 3.36
N MET A 371 -3.31 -27.19 3.01
CA MET A 371 -4.43 -26.61 2.29
C MET A 371 -5.77 -26.94 2.94
N SER A 372 -6.69 -25.96 2.98
CA SER A 372 -8.10 -26.11 3.38
C SER A 372 -8.98 -25.44 2.34
N GLY A 373 -9.98 -26.16 1.83
CA GLY A 373 -10.98 -25.64 0.89
C GLY A 373 -11.90 -24.64 1.59
N GLY A 374 -12.66 -25.12 2.57
CA GLY A 374 -13.52 -24.29 3.41
C GLY A 374 -14.99 -24.61 3.18
N ILE A 375 -15.81 -23.62 2.83
CA ILE A 375 -17.23 -23.81 2.56
C ILE A 375 -17.50 -23.72 1.06
N GLY A 376 -17.89 -24.84 0.46
CA GLY A 376 -18.42 -24.95 -0.90
C GLY A 376 -17.82 -26.13 -1.64
N ASP A 377 -18.01 -26.21 -2.96
CA ASP A 377 -17.46 -27.36 -3.71
C ASP A 377 -16.06 -27.02 -4.25
N ASP A 378 -15.01 -27.48 -3.56
CA ASP A 378 -13.62 -27.07 -3.80
C ASP A 378 -12.81 -28.06 -4.64
N THR A 379 -11.70 -27.58 -5.22
CA THR A 379 -10.73 -28.41 -5.94
C THR A 379 -9.31 -28.14 -5.45
N LEU A 380 -8.71 -29.14 -4.81
CA LEU A 380 -7.37 -29.09 -4.22
C LEU A 380 -6.39 -30.02 -4.95
N SER A 381 -5.19 -29.54 -5.23
CA SER A 381 -4.08 -30.31 -5.84
C SER A 381 -2.80 -30.07 -5.03
N GLY A 382 -2.27 -31.14 -4.41
CA GLY A 382 -1.09 -31.11 -3.55
C GLY A 382 0.15 -30.68 -4.32
N GLY A 383 0.75 -31.60 -5.07
CA GLY A 383 1.97 -31.28 -5.78
C GLY A 383 2.91 -32.46 -5.94
N SER A 384 4.19 -32.23 -5.67
CA SER A 384 5.24 -33.24 -5.83
C SER A 384 5.79 -33.82 -4.52
N ASP A 385 5.40 -33.27 -3.38
CA ASP A 385 5.93 -33.61 -2.07
C ASP A 385 4.78 -33.94 -1.09
N ALA A 386 5.08 -34.15 0.19
CA ALA A 386 4.09 -34.68 1.13
C ALA A 386 3.16 -33.58 1.68
N ASP A 387 1.91 -33.59 1.23
CA ASP A 387 0.94 -32.53 1.47
C ASP A 387 -0.11 -32.89 2.50
N GLN A 388 -0.69 -31.87 3.14
CA GLN A 388 -1.86 -31.99 4.02
C GLN A 388 -3.01 -31.21 3.41
N MET A 389 -4.11 -31.90 3.11
CA MET A 389 -5.27 -31.30 2.43
C MET A 389 -6.56 -31.59 3.18
N GLN A 390 -7.37 -30.56 3.30
CA GLN A 390 -8.69 -30.61 3.92
C GLN A 390 -9.75 -30.04 2.95
N GLY A 391 -10.79 -30.82 2.64
CA GLY A 391 -11.91 -30.36 1.79
C GLY A 391 -12.83 -29.40 2.55
N ASP A 392 -13.33 -29.88 3.70
CA ASP A 392 -14.23 -29.18 4.63
C ASP A 392 -15.72 -29.35 4.28
N ASP A 393 -16.51 -28.29 4.15
CA ASP A 393 -17.95 -28.39 3.92
C ASP A 393 -18.21 -28.33 2.41
N GLY A 394 -18.55 -29.43 1.72
CA GLY A 394 -18.51 -29.38 0.27
C GLY A 394 -19.02 -30.57 -0.51
N ASN A 395 -18.68 -30.62 -1.79
CA ASN A 395 -18.49 -31.87 -2.52
C ASN A 395 -17.17 -31.69 -3.26
N ASP A 396 -16.09 -32.07 -2.59
CA ASP A 396 -14.75 -31.61 -2.92
C ASP A 396 -14.03 -32.58 -3.84
N VAL A 397 -13.03 -32.05 -4.54
CA VAL A 397 -12.11 -32.83 -5.36
C VAL A 397 -10.70 -32.63 -4.83
N LEU A 398 -10.16 -33.66 -4.16
CA LEU A 398 -8.80 -33.66 -3.63
C LEU A 398 -7.92 -34.58 -4.48
N ASN A 399 -6.73 -34.10 -4.84
CA ASN A 399 -5.71 -34.87 -5.55
C ASN A 399 -4.32 -34.64 -4.93
N GLY A 400 -3.73 -35.65 -4.28
CA GLY A 400 -2.40 -35.54 -3.67
C GLY A 400 -1.28 -35.41 -4.70
N ASP A 401 -1.54 -35.89 -5.93
CA ASP A 401 -0.59 -35.94 -7.03
C ASP A 401 0.62 -36.85 -6.77
N GLY A 402 1.67 -36.36 -6.13
CA GLY A 402 2.77 -37.22 -5.72
C GLY A 402 3.36 -36.73 -4.43
N GLY A 403 3.72 -37.65 -3.54
CA GLY A 403 4.00 -37.27 -2.18
C GLY A 403 3.82 -38.46 -1.28
N ASN A 404 3.59 -38.23 0.00
CA ASN A 404 3.01 -39.22 0.89
C ASN A 404 1.97 -38.41 1.66
N ASP A 405 0.78 -38.35 1.11
CA ASP A 405 -0.13 -37.24 1.39
C ASP A 405 -1.10 -37.60 2.51
N THR A 406 -1.60 -36.58 3.21
CA THR A 406 -2.70 -36.72 4.17
C THR A 406 -3.90 -35.94 3.66
N LEU A 407 -4.96 -36.64 3.27
CA LEU A 407 -6.15 -36.07 2.66
C LEU A 407 -7.36 -36.34 3.54
N ASN A 408 -8.11 -35.30 3.89
CA ASN A 408 -9.36 -35.42 4.64
C ASN A 408 -10.45 -34.61 3.93
N ALA A 409 -11.46 -35.27 3.36
CA ALA A 409 -12.48 -34.55 2.61
C ALA A 409 -13.53 -33.88 3.53
N ASN A 410 -13.85 -34.49 4.69
CA ASN A 410 -14.86 -34.06 5.66
C ASN A 410 -16.31 -34.23 5.17
N ASP A 411 -17.11 -33.17 5.14
CA ASP A 411 -18.56 -33.26 4.93
C ASP A 411 -18.85 -33.07 3.45
N GLY A 412 -19.39 -34.07 2.75
CA GLY A 412 -19.67 -33.93 1.34
C GLY A 412 -19.95 -35.21 0.59
N ASN A 413 -19.94 -35.15 -0.74
CA ASN A 413 -19.84 -36.37 -1.56
C ASN A 413 -18.59 -36.21 -2.40
N ASP A 414 -17.48 -36.63 -1.83
CA ASP A 414 -16.20 -36.14 -2.23
C ASP A 414 -15.52 -37.09 -3.20
N LYS A 415 -14.56 -36.55 -3.94
CA LYS A 415 -13.69 -37.33 -4.80
C LYS A 415 -12.25 -37.13 -4.36
N VAL A 416 -11.66 -38.17 -3.78
CA VAL A 416 -10.30 -38.15 -3.26
C VAL A 416 -9.40 -39.06 -4.08
N VAL A 417 -8.25 -38.54 -4.52
CA VAL A 417 -7.20 -39.31 -5.20
C VAL A 417 -5.90 -39.11 -4.45
N GLY A 418 -5.28 -40.19 -3.97
CA GLY A 418 -3.97 -40.14 -3.29
C GLY A 418 -2.90 -39.74 -4.29
N GLY A 419 -2.57 -40.63 -5.22
CA GLY A 419 -1.67 -40.32 -6.33
C GLY A 419 -0.47 -41.25 -6.35
N LEU A 420 0.73 -40.69 -6.29
CA LEU A 420 1.97 -41.44 -6.14
C LEU A 420 2.46 -41.37 -4.69
N GLY A 421 2.84 -42.51 -4.13
CA GLY A 421 3.43 -42.62 -2.80
C GLY A 421 2.45 -43.14 -1.78
N ASP A 422 2.87 -43.27 -0.53
CA ASP A 422 2.06 -43.95 0.50
C ASP A 422 1.12 -42.93 1.18
N ASP A 423 -0.16 -42.94 0.81
CA ASP A 423 -1.12 -41.89 1.18
C ASP A 423 -2.03 -42.30 2.35
N SER A 424 -2.51 -41.32 3.11
CA SER A 424 -3.49 -41.45 4.18
C SER A 424 -4.73 -40.64 3.85
N MET A 425 -5.86 -41.31 3.63
CA MET A 425 -7.10 -40.69 3.16
C MET A 425 -8.27 -40.95 4.09
N THR A 426 -9.10 -39.92 4.32
CA THR A 426 -10.42 -40.03 4.96
C THR A 426 -11.46 -39.30 4.12
N GLY A 427 -12.57 -39.98 3.81
CA GLY A 427 -13.73 -39.38 3.13
C GLY A 427 -14.46 -38.44 4.09
N GLY A 428 -15.20 -39.01 5.04
CA GLY A 428 -15.79 -38.27 6.14
C GLY A 428 -17.28 -38.55 6.28
N ALA A 429 -18.15 -37.60 5.95
CA ALA A 429 -19.59 -37.79 5.95
C ALA A 429 -20.15 -37.60 4.55
N GLY A 430 -20.99 -38.55 4.12
CA GLY A 430 -21.65 -38.53 2.82
C GLY A 430 -21.05 -39.58 1.88
N THR A 431 -21.44 -39.58 0.61
CA THR A 431 -21.12 -40.72 -0.28
C THR A 431 -19.87 -40.45 -1.12
N ASP A 432 -18.74 -40.97 -0.68
CA ASP A 432 -17.44 -40.61 -1.20
C ASP A 432 -16.92 -41.59 -2.25
N THR A 433 -16.07 -41.09 -3.15
CA THR A 433 -15.30 -41.90 -4.10
C THR A 433 -13.80 -41.66 -3.92
N MET A 434 -13.10 -42.67 -3.44
CA MET A 434 -11.67 -42.58 -3.13
C MET A 434 -10.83 -43.57 -3.93
N ASN A 435 -9.63 -43.13 -4.32
CA ASN A 435 -8.67 -43.96 -5.06
C ASN A 435 -7.21 -43.66 -4.65
N GLY A 436 -6.57 -44.61 -3.96
CA GLY A 436 -5.16 -44.48 -3.51
C GLY A 436 -4.17 -44.38 -4.66
N SER A 437 -4.50 -45.04 -5.78
CA SER A 437 -3.69 -45.04 -7.00
C SER A 437 -2.41 -45.87 -6.89
N ALA A 438 -1.26 -45.30 -6.54
CA ALA A 438 0.00 -46.05 -6.52
C ALA A 438 0.79 -45.77 -5.25
N GLY A 439 1.01 -46.80 -4.44
CA GLY A 439 1.48 -46.60 -3.08
C GLY A 439 0.96 -47.69 -2.17
N ASN A 440 1.40 -47.70 -0.92
CA ASN A 440 0.76 -48.51 0.12
C ASN A 440 -0.16 -47.59 0.91
N ASP A 441 -1.42 -47.54 0.51
CA ASP A 441 -2.33 -46.49 0.94
C ASP A 441 -3.16 -46.92 2.15
N SER A 442 -3.51 -45.98 3.01
CA SER A 442 -4.42 -46.17 4.14
C SER A 442 -5.68 -45.34 3.90
N ILE A 443 -6.81 -46.00 3.63
CA ILE A 443 -8.04 -45.33 3.19
C ILE A 443 -9.19 -45.65 4.15
N HIS A 444 -9.87 -44.61 4.64
CA HIS A 444 -11.08 -44.70 5.46
C HIS A 444 -12.25 -43.96 4.80
N GLY A 445 -13.35 -44.65 4.49
CA GLY A 445 -14.56 -44.04 3.88
C GLY A 445 -15.21 -43.04 4.81
N GLY A 446 -15.56 -43.49 6.01
CA GLY A 446 -16.11 -42.62 7.04
C GLY A 446 -17.54 -43.03 7.36
N ASN A 447 -18.52 -42.19 7.04
CA ASN A 447 -19.94 -42.47 7.23
C ASN A 447 -20.66 -42.41 5.89
N ASP A 448 -21.76 -43.16 5.81
CA ASP A 448 -22.58 -43.31 4.61
C ASP A 448 -21.91 -44.24 3.59
N ALA A 449 -22.47 -44.36 2.38
CA ALA A 449 -22.11 -45.43 1.46
C ALA A 449 -20.99 -45.00 0.50
N ASP A 450 -19.80 -45.57 0.70
CA ASP A 450 -18.58 -45.14 0.02
C ASP A 450 -18.11 -46.11 -1.07
N THR A 451 -17.33 -45.58 -2.01
CA THR A 451 -16.56 -46.38 -2.99
C THR A 451 -15.07 -46.17 -2.76
N VAL A 452 -14.39 -47.22 -2.31
CA VAL A 452 -12.97 -47.18 -1.95
C VAL A 452 -12.15 -48.08 -2.86
N ILE A 453 -11.14 -47.51 -3.50
CA ILE A 453 -10.20 -48.22 -4.39
C ILE A 453 -8.78 -48.04 -3.84
N GLY A 454 -8.08 -49.14 -3.54
CA GLY A 454 -6.67 -49.11 -3.12
C GLY A 454 -5.77 -48.71 -4.27
N GLY A 455 -5.58 -49.63 -5.23
CA GLY A 455 -4.84 -49.35 -6.45
C GLY A 455 -3.64 -50.28 -6.60
N ALA A 456 -2.44 -49.73 -6.67
CA ALA A 456 -1.22 -50.49 -6.83
C ALA A 456 -0.33 -50.36 -5.61
N GLY A 457 -0.18 -51.44 -4.85
CA GLY A 457 0.77 -51.51 -3.74
C GLY A 457 0.30 -52.47 -2.67
N VAL A 458 0.24 -52.05 -1.42
CA VAL A 458 -0.24 -52.88 -0.31
C VAL A 458 -1.15 -52.00 0.52
N ASP A 459 -2.44 -52.08 0.24
CA ASP A 459 -3.37 -51.06 0.72
C ASP A 459 -4.12 -51.55 1.96
N THR A 460 -4.50 -50.62 2.82
CA THR A 460 -5.43 -50.85 3.94
C THR A 460 -6.70 -50.07 3.68
N LEU A 461 -7.80 -50.80 3.44
CA LEU A 461 -9.09 -50.23 3.05
C LEU A 461 -10.12 -50.46 4.16
N ASN A 462 -10.68 -49.39 4.69
CA ASN A 462 -11.75 -49.42 5.67
C ASN A 462 -12.93 -48.59 5.14
N GLY A 463 -14.08 -49.20 4.90
CA GLY A 463 -15.28 -48.46 4.47
C GLY A 463 -15.79 -47.50 5.54
N GLY A 464 -15.72 -47.90 6.81
CA GLY A 464 -16.32 -47.15 7.91
C GLY A 464 -17.76 -47.60 8.15
N ASN A 465 -18.66 -46.66 8.49
CA ASN A 465 -20.07 -46.93 8.69
C ASN A 465 -20.82 -46.73 7.37
N GLY A 466 -21.44 -47.74 6.81
CA GLY A 466 -22.03 -47.55 5.49
C GLY A 466 -22.55 -48.82 4.86
N ASP A 467 -22.88 -48.75 3.59
CA ASP A 467 -22.97 -49.95 2.77
C ASP A 467 -21.92 -49.78 1.66
N ASP A 468 -20.68 -50.17 1.96
CA ASP A 468 -19.52 -49.71 1.19
C ASP A 468 -19.09 -50.67 0.08
N VAL A 469 -18.39 -50.14 -0.92
CA VAL A 469 -17.78 -50.92 -2.01
C VAL A 469 -16.26 -50.75 -1.97
N LEU A 470 -15.57 -51.84 -1.66
CA LEU A 470 -14.12 -51.87 -1.51
C LEU A 470 -13.46 -52.69 -2.64
N THR A 471 -12.42 -52.13 -3.26
CA THR A 471 -11.65 -52.76 -4.35
C THR A 471 -10.16 -52.61 -4.08
N GLY A 472 -9.44 -53.70 -3.82
CA GLY A 472 -8.00 -53.67 -3.54
C GLY A 472 -7.16 -53.37 -4.78
N SER A 473 -7.59 -53.91 -5.92
CA SER A 473 -6.89 -53.92 -7.20
C SER A 473 -5.63 -54.80 -7.21
N SER A 474 -4.43 -54.22 -7.19
CA SER A 474 -3.19 -54.99 -7.28
C SER A 474 -2.35 -54.77 -6.05
N GLY A 475 -2.14 -55.83 -5.30
CA GLY A 475 -1.42 -55.69 -4.05
C GLY A 475 -1.60 -56.89 -3.17
N ALA A 476 -1.20 -56.77 -1.92
CA ALA A 476 -1.53 -57.73 -0.88
C ALA A 476 -2.36 -57.01 0.17
N ASP A 477 -3.62 -56.76 -0.17
CA ASP A 477 -4.39 -55.69 0.46
C ASP A 477 -5.08 -56.18 1.74
N THR A 478 -5.36 -55.26 2.65
CA THR A 478 -6.09 -55.51 3.90
C THR A 478 -7.40 -54.77 3.89
N PHE A 479 -8.51 -55.50 3.88
CA PHE A 479 -9.85 -54.96 4.05
C PHE A 479 -10.23 -55.02 5.53
N VAL A 480 -10.55 -53.87 6.12
CA VAL A 480 -10.89 -53.72 7.53
C VAL A 480 -12.41 -53.60 7.67
N LEU A 481 -12.98 -54.39 8.58
CA LEU A 481 -14.39 -54.36 8.96
C LEU A 481 -14.51 -54.02 10.44
N ASP A 482 -14.82 -52.77 10.72
CA ASP A 482 -15.11 -52.27 12.07
C ASP A 482 -16.52 -52.67 12.50
N PHE A 483 -16.79 -52.71 13.81
CA PHE A 483 -18.12 -53.05 14.33
C PHE A 483 -19.19 -52.00 13.96
N ASN A 484 -20.32 -52.45 13.39
CA ASN A 484 -21.37 -51.61 12.78
C ASN A 484 -20.97 -50.98 11.43
N ALA A 485 -20.09 -51.63 10.68
CA ALA A 485 -19.71 -51.19 9.35
C ALA A 485 -20.88 -51.23 8.35
N GLY A 486 -21.93 -52.01 8.63
CA GLY A 486 -23.12 -52.11 7.78
C GLY A 486 -23.00 -53.22 6.72
N SER A 487 -23.33 -52.96 5.45
CA SER A 487 -23.38 -53.99 4.39
C SER A 487 -22.34 -53.80 3.30
N ASP A 488 -21.12 -54.26 3.55
CA ASP A 488 -19.99 -54.00 2.67
C ASP A 488 -19.81 -55.04 1.59
N THR A 489 -19.23 -54.61 0.47
CA THR A 489 -18.91 -55.43 -0.69
C THR A 489 -17.44 -55.32 -1.06
N ILE A 490 -16.69 -56.42 -0.99
CA ILE A 490 -15.34 -56.51 -1.54
C ILE A 490 -15.42 -57.12 -2.94
N THR A 491 -14.88 -56.42 -3.94
CA THR A 491 -15.11 -56.75 -5.35
C THR A 491 -14.10 -57.73 -5.95
N ASP A 492 -12.87 -57.83 -5.40
CA ASP A 492 -11.75 -58.51 -6.04
C ASP A 492 -10.82 -59.31 -5.10
N PHE A 493 -11.33 -59.71 -3.93
CA PHE A 493 -10.57 -60.49 -2.93
C PHE A 493 -9.82 -61.70 -3.54
N THR A 494 -8.51 -61.74 -3.32
CA THR A 494 -7.59 -62.75 -3.83
C THR A 494 -7.02 -63.60 -2.69
N LYS A 495 -7.33 -64.90 -2.74
CA LYS A 495 -6.83 -65.90 -1.80
C LYS A 495 -5.30 -65.90 -1.73
N ASP A 496 -4.76 -65.98 -0.52
CA ASP A 496 -3.32 -66.08 -0.18
C ASP A 496 -2.51 -64.83 -0.58
N VAL A 497 -3.20 -63.74 -0.90
CA VAL A 497 -2.64 -62.44 -1.25
C VAL A 497 -3.24 -61.39 -0.31
N ASP A 498 -4.57 -61.31 -0.28
CA ASP A 498 -5.29 -60.32 0.53
C ASP A 498 -5.69 -60.86 1.91
N LEU A 499 -5.99 -59.93 2.80
CA LEU A 499 -6.40 -60.14 4.18
C LEU A 499 -7.73 -59.40 4.45
N ILE A 500 -8.56 -60.00 5.29
CA ILE A 500 -9.75 -59.35 5.85
C ILE A 500 -9.55 -59.30 7.36
N ALA A 501 -9.47 -58.10 7.91
CA ALA A 501 -9.40 -57.83 9.33
C ALA A 501 -10.81 -57.59 9.87
N ILE A 502 -11.25 -58.38 10.85
CA ILE A 502 -12.61 -58.30 11.43
C ILE A 502 -12.51 -57.98 12.91
N ASP A 503 -13.26 -56.96 13.34
CA ASP A 503 -13.39 -56.59 14.75
C ASP A 503 -13.98 -57.75 15.58
N LEU A 504 -13.36 -58.05 16.73
CA LEU A 504 -13.84 -59.06 17.67
C LEU A 504 -15.24 -58.78 18.24
N ASP A 505 -15.70 -57.52 18.20
CA ASP A 505 -17.04 -57.11 18.65
C ASP A 505 -18.17 -57.69 17.77
N TYR A 506 -17.87 -58.19 16.56
CA TYR A 506 -18.80 -59.02 15.77
C TYR A 506 -19.09 -60.41 16.37
N GLY A 507 -18.41 -60.78 17.46
CA GLY A 507 -18.63 -62.06 18.13
C GLY A 507 -18.00 -63.26 17.42
N VAL A 508 -17.12 -63.01 16.44
CA VAL A 508 -16.35 -64.03 15.72
C VAL A 508 -14.86 -63.86 16.00
N SER A 509 -14.15 -64.98 16.17
CA SER A 509 -12.72 -64.98 16.52
C SER A 509 -11.91 -66.05 15.76
N SER A 510 -12.58 -66.77 14.85
CA SER A 510 -11.98 -67.84 14.07
C SER A 510 -12.68 -68.05 12.74
N TYR A 511 -11.95 -68.62 11.77
CA TYR A 511 -12.51 -69.04 10.47
C TYR A 511 -13.74 -69.96 10.62
N ALA A 512 -13.74 -70.85 11.62
CA ALA A 512 -14.85 -71.78 11.82
C ALA A 512 -16.15 -71.05 12.20
N GLU A 513 -16.04 -69.95 12.93
CA GLU A 513 -17.15 -69.08 13.32
C GLU A 513 -17.61 -68.26 12.13
N VAL A 514 -16.72 -67.53 11.44
CA VAL A 514 -17.08 -66.78 10.21
C VAL A 514 -17.77 -67.68 9.19
N ARG A 515 -17.25 -68.90 8.97
CA ARG A 515 -17.85 -69.90 8.09
C ARG A 515 -19.26 -70.31 8.50
N ALA A 516 -19.59 -70.31 9.79
CA ALA A 516 -20.94 -70.65 10.26
C ALA A 516 -21.97 -69.57 9.91
N HIS A 517 -21.50 -68.34 9.70
CA HIS A 517 -22.28 -67.17 9.27
C HIS A 517 -22.30 -66.98 7.74
N THR A 518 -21.54 -67.77 6.98
CA THR A 518 -21.43 -67.60 5.53
C THR A 518 -22.49 -68.39 4.75
N VAL A 519 -23.15 -67.72 3.80
CA VAL A 519 -24.02 -68.30 2.77
C VAL A 519 -23.36 -68.10 1.41
N VAL A 520 -23.46 -69.10 0.53
CA VAL A 520 -23.07 -68.96 -0.88
C VAL A 520 -24.31 -68.52 -1.67
N ASP A 521 -24.25 -67.34 -2.27
CA ASP A 521 -25.30 -66.83 -3.15
C ASP A 521 -24.75 -66.65 -4.57
N GLY A 522 -25.22 -67.48 -5.51
CA GLY A 522 -24.65 -67.52 -6.86
C GLY A 522 -23.15 -67.83 -6.86
N ASN A 523 -22.33 -66.86 -7.27
CA ASN A 523 -20.87 -66.93 -7.27
C ASN A 523 -20.23 -66.20 -6.09
N ASP A 524 -21.04 -65.57 -5.25
CA ASP A 524 -20.59 -64.67 -4.19
C ASP A 524 -20.70 -65.36 -2.83
N LEU A 525 -19.94 -64.88 -1.86
CA LEU A 525 -20.10 -65.25 -0.45
C LEU A 525 -20.71 -64.10 0.30
N VAL A 526 -21.71 -64.39 1.12
CA VAL A 526 -22.33 -63.41 2.01
C VAL A 526 -22.15 -63.91 3.43
N VAL A 527 -21.43 -63.14 4.26
CA VAL A 527 -21.35 -63.34 5.71
C VAL A 527 -22.39 -62.43 6.36
N THR A 528 -23.23 -62.97 7.23
CA THR A 528 -24.19 -62.15 8.00
C THR A 528 -23.89 -62.26 9.48
N PHE A 529 -23.52 -61.15 10.10
CA PHE A 529 -23.17 -61.09 11.52
C PHE A 529 -24.42 -60.96 12.41
N ASP A 530 -24.25 -61.21 13.72
CA ASP A 530 -25.37 -61.25 14.67
C ASP A 530 -26.07 -59.90 14.86
N ASN A 531 -25.36 -58.78 14.63
CA ASN A 531 -25.91 -57.44 14.69
C ASN A 531 -26.74 -57.06 13.44
N GLY A 532 -26.64 -57.85 12.36
CA GLY A 532 -27.37 -57.65 11.10
C GLY A 532 -26.49 -57.20 9.93
N ASP A 533 -25.26 -56.79 10.21
CA ASP A 533 -24.27 -56.36 9.21
C ASP A 533 -23.90 -57.50 8.28
N THR A 534 -23.47 -57.15 7.08
CA THR A 534 -23.09 -58.14 6.08
C THR A 534 -21.78 -57.80 5.40
N LEU A 535 -21.03 -58.85 5.04
CA LEU A 535 -19.88 -58.76 4.15
C LEU A 535 -20.14 -59.63 2.93
N THR A 536 -20.15 -59.00 1.76
CA THR A 536 -20.27 -59.67 0.46
C THR A 536 -18.92 -59.74 -0.23
N LEU A 537 -18.47 -60.94 -0.59
CA LEU A 537 -17.25 -61.17 -1.36
C LEU A 537 -17.63 -61.63 -2.76
N ILE A 538 -17.41 -60.76 -3.73
CA ILE A 538 -17.80 -61.02 -5.12
C ILE A 538 -16.91 -62.11 -5.73
N ASN A 539 -17.52 -63.04 -6.47
CA ASN A 539 -16.85 -64.12 -7.20
C ASN A 539 -15.86 -64.98 -6.36
N THR A 540 -16.06 -65.03 -5.04
CA THR A 540 -15.13 -65.67 -4.10
C THR A 540 -15.64 -67.05 -3.67
N LYS A 541 -14.73 -68.02 -3.49
CA LYS A 541 -15.07 -69.36 -3.00
C LYS A 541 -14.85 -69.45 -1.51
N LEU A 542 -15.68 -70.21 -0.79
CA LEU A 542 -15.57 -70.38 0.68
C LEU A 542 -14.18 -70.87 1.15
N SER A 543 -13.44 -71.59 0.31
CA SER A 543 -12.07 -72.02 0.58
C SER A 543 -11.02 -70.90 0.49
N ALA A 544 -11.37 -69.73 -0.02
CA ALA A 544 -10.50 -68.56 -0.07
C ALA A 544 -10.28 -67.96 1.32
N LEU A 545 -11.29 -68.05 2.20
CA LEU A 545 -11.30 -67.47 3.53
C LEU A 545 -10.46 -68.21 4.59
N SER A 546 -9.89 -69.39 4.30
CA SER A 546 -9.26 -70.22 5.35
C SER A 546 -8.02 -69.62 6.00
N ASP A 547 -7.28 -68.79 5.25
CA ASP A 547 -5.97 -68.27 5.64
C ASP A 547 -5.86 -66.74 5.51
N GLY A 548 -6.94 -66.07 5.05
CA GLY A 548 -6.99 -64.63 4.79
C GLY A 548 -7.79 -63.84 5.81
N LEU A 549 -8.00 -64.38 7.02
CA LEU A 549 -8.76 -63.70 8.09
C LEU A 549 -7.83 -63.35 9.26
N ILE A 550 -7.93 -62.11 9.71
CA ILE A 550 -7.30 -61.58 10.93
C ILE A 550 -8.41 -61.05 11.82
N PHE A 551 -8.24 -61.19 13.13
CA PHE A 551 -9.18 -60.69 14.14
C PHE A 551 -8.41 -59.75 15.07
N PHE A 552 -8.98 -58.58 15.36
CA PHE A 552 -8.32 -57.53 16.14
C PHE A 552 -9.09 -57.11 17.38
#